data_AF-A0A0N4XU21-F1
#
_entry.id   AF-A0A0N4XU21-F1
#
_cell.length_a   1.000
_cell.length_b   1.000
_cell.length_c   1.000
_cell.angle_alpha   90.00
_cell.angle_beta   90.00
_cell.angle_gamma   90.00
#
_symmetry.space_group_name_H-M   'P 1'
#
loop_
_entity.id
_entity.type
_entity.pdbx_description
1 polymer ?
#
loop_
_entity_poly.entity_id
_entity_poly.type
_entity_poly.pdbx_seq_one_letter_code
_entity_poly.pdbx_strand_id
1 'polypeptide(L)' 'MPYQMDCEKEIDEKGALCKEWAESGLCSLHRPTMFLFCRKTCLCDGPSRR' A
#
# COMPACT_ATOMS: atom_id res chain seq x y z
N MET A 1 -19.32 -12.61 -2.46
CA MET A 1 -17.93 -13.11 -2.44
C MET A 1 -17.04 -12.01 -1.89
N PRO A 2 -16.47 -12.14 -0.68
CA PRO A 2 -15.52 -11.14 -0.19
C PRO A 2 -14.23 -11.22 -1.00
N TYR A 3 -13.78 -10.09 -1.53
CA TYR A 3 -12.46 -9.98 -2.15
C TYR A 3 -11.41 -10.12 -1.02
N GLN A 4 -10.70 -11.24 -1.00
CA GLN A 4 -9.72 -11.53 0.03
C GLN A 4 -8.37 -11.00 -0.43
N MET A 5 -7.96 -9.90 0.19
CA MET A 5 -6.70 -9.21 -0.07
C MET A 5 -5.56 -10.02 0.56
N ASP A 6 -4.60 -10.46 -0.24
CA ASP A 6 -3.57 -11.40 0.20
C ASP A 6 -2.18 -10.73 0.16
N CYS A 7 -1.73 -10.26 1.32
CA CYS A 7 -0.54 -9.41 1.46
C CYS A 7 0.78 -10.07 1.08
N GLU A 8 0.81 -11.40 0.97
CA GLU A 8 1.96 -12.16 0.49
C GLU A 8 2.03 -12.17 -1.04
N LYS A 9 0.89 -12.00 -1.73
CA LYS A 9 0.80 -11.94 -3.18
C LYS A 9 0.81 -10.51 -3.71
N GLU A 10 0.42 -9.53 -2.90
CA GLU A 10 0.51 -8.13 -3.27
C GLU A 10 1.98 -7.68 -3.32
N ILE A 11 2.32 -6.92 -4.36
CA ILE A 11 3.69 -6.46 -4.63
C ILE A 11 3.66 -4.96 -4.83
N ASP A 12 4.64 -4.27 -4.27
CA ASP A 12 4.88 -2.87 -4.54
C ASP A 12 5.70 -2.72 -5.81
N GLU A 13 5.06 -2.20 -6.85
CA GLU A 13 5.69 -1.94 -8.15
C GLU A 13 6.75 -0.83 -8.06
N LYS A 14 6.57 0.12 -7.13
CA LYS A 14 7.50 1.24 -6.92
C LYS A 14 8.45 1.02 -5.73
N GLY A 15 8.39 -0.14 -5.08
CA GLY A 15 9.34 -0.59 -4.06
C GLY A 15 9.60 0.46 -2.96
N ALA A 16 10.82 1.02 -2.92
CA ALA A 16 11.23 2.01 -1.91
C ALA A 16 10.40 3.31 -1.92
N LEU A 17 9.92 3.75 -3.10
CA LEU A 17 9.07 4.94 -3.20
C LEU A 17 7.73 4.75 -2.49
N CYS A 18 7.24 3.50 -2.40
CA CYS A 18 5.99 3.22 -1.71
C CYS A 18 6.09 3.52 -0.21
N LYS A 19 7.25 3.29 0.42
CA LYS A 19 7.49 3.69 1.81
C LYS A 19 7.46 5.21 1.97
N GLU A 20 8.19 5.93 1.13
CA GLU A 20 8.22 7.39 1.17
C GLU A 20 6.82 8.01 0.95
N TRP A 21 6.07 7.45 0.00
CA TRP A 21 4.70 7.87 -0.28
C TRP A 21 3.74 7.52 0.86
N ALA A 22 3.93 6.36 1.50
CA ALA A 22 3.15 5.98 2.67
C ALA A 22 3.44 6.89 3.87
N GLU A 23 4.71 7.18 4.16
CA GLU A 23 5.13 8.13 5.19
C GLU A 23 4.62 9.55 4.92
N SER A 24 4.59 9.95 3.65
CA SER A 24 4.03 11.23 3.20
C SER A 24 2.49 11.27 3.20
N GLY A 25 1.81 10.17 3.54
CA GLY A 25 0.35 10.10 3.61
C GLY A 25 -0.38 9.94 2.26
N LEU A 26 0.35 9.65 1.17
CA LEU A 26 -0.25 9.45 -0.16
C LEU A 26 -1.13 8.20 -0.22
N CYS A 27 -0.92 7.22 0.66
CA CYS A 27 -1.85 6.08 0.79
C CYS A 27 -3.29 6.53 1.05
N SER A 28 -3.49 7.69 1.69
CA SER A 28 -4.82 8.26 1.93
C SER A 28 -5.21 9.32 0.90
N LEU A 29 -4.27 10.18 0.52
CA LEU A 29 -4.52 11.31 -0.39
C LEU A 29 -4.67 10.86 -1.86
N HIS A 30 -3.88 9.88 -2.28
CA HIS A 30 -3.80 9.34 -3.63
C HIS A 30 -4.08 7.82 -3.66
N ARG A 31 -5.18 7.41 -2.99
CA ARG A 31 -5.59 5.99 -2.89
C ARG A 31 -5.57 5.21 -4.21
N PRO A 32 -6.10 5.71 -5.34
CA PRO A 32 -6.10 4.93 -6.58
C PRO A 32 -4.68 4.71 -7.13
N THR A 33 -3.85 5.74 -7.09
CA THR A 33 -2.46 5.69 -7.55
C THR A 33 -1.64 4.75 -6.68
N MET A 34 -1.80 4.84 -5.36
CA MET A 34 -1.14 3.95 -4.43
C MET A 34 -1.67 2.51 -4.51
N PHE A 35 -2.96 2.33 -4.78
CA PHE A 35 -3.52 1.00 -5.05
C PHE A 35 -3.00 0.41 -6.36
N LEU A 36 -2.54 1.21 -7.32
CA LEU A 36 -1.93 0.65 -8.53
C LEU A 36 -0.48 0.23 -8.28
N PHE A 37 0.29 1.08 -7.61
CA PHE A 37 1.75 0.97 -7.52
C PHE A 37 2.29 0.45 -6.20
N CYS A 38 1.55 0.64 -5.11
CA CYS A 38 2.00 0.46 -3.72
C CYS A 38 0.95 -0.33 -2.93
N ARG A 39 0.42 -1.39 -3.55
CA ARG A 39 -0.66 -2.22 -3.00
C ARG A 39 -0.26 -2.78 -1.66
N LYS A 40 0.91 -3.41 -1.59
CA LYS A 40 1.38 -4.06 -0.38
C LYS A 40 1.66 -3.01 0.70
N THR A 41 2.43 -1.96 0.40
CA THR A 41 2.76 -0.94 1.40
C THR A 41 1.50 -0.24 1.93
N CYS A 42 0.60 0.21 1.06
CA CYS A 42 -0.55 1.00 1.50
C CYS A 42 -1.73 0.17 2.02
N LEU A 43 -1.85 -1.11 1.65
CA LEU A 43 -2.98 -1.96 2.07
C LEU A 43 -2.58 -2.95 3.17
N CYS A 44 -1.32 -3.41 3.18
CA CYS A 44 -0.83 -4.44 4.09
C CYS A 44 0.12 -3.90 5.16
N ASP A 45 0.97 -2.94 4.79
CA ASP A 45 1.85 -2.20 5.72
C ASP A 45 1.15 -0.97 6.32
N GLY A 46 -0.20 -0.92 6.21
CA GLY A 46 -1.04 0.07 6.88
C GLY A 46 -0.72 0.11 8.38
N PRO A 47 -0.81 1.30 9.00
CA PRO A 47 -0.01 1.70 10.15
C PRO A 47 -0.01 0.62 11.22
N SER A 48 1.08 -0.14 11.28
CA SER A 48 1.32 -1.04 12.40
C SER A 48 1.26 -0.19 13.66
N ARG A 49 0.23 -0.45 14.46
CA ARG A 49 0.21 -0.04 15.86
C ARG A 49 1.46 -0.61 16.51
N ARG A 50 2.29 0.30 17.03
CA ARG A 50 3.47 0.10 17.90
C ARG A 50 4.73 -0.40 17.22
#